data_AF-A0A936WWX5-F1
#
_entry.id   AF-A0A936WWX5-F1
#
_cell.length_a   1.000
_cell.length_b   1.000
_cell.length_c   1.000
_cell.angle_alpha   90.00
_cell.angle_beta   90.00
_cell.angle_gamma   90.00
#
_symmetry.space_group_name_H-M   'P 1'
#
loop_
_entity.id
_entity.type
_entity.pdbx_description
1 polymer ?
#
loop_
_entity_poly.entity_id
_entity_poly.type
_entity_poly.pdbx_seq_one_letter_code
_entity_poly.pdbx_strand_id
1 'polypeptide(L)'
;MRVSLTEDPEFEIPVCKDLVKRYLNSPEVGKSESPKVNSGNNITPFNLSGSASSGLPDLPTPGLPSAFSTEFRTFPTHGLYDLDTFRLPEYPASKLPYSPFEYKRRDSFEVDIIGGKQVPVVVADLSQMEEIGPKQLESVGYIYDEATDKWTIKDAAADFIFTGNRILDFALPGTLKVIVYPETWSNCTDKTKYFPISELLEYNPEVKSDSLNFVMLDCFSEWGGGIEFDHPIFNDLSTVLCLSSTNSNAMQSVRRMFVELGIRGIKNPVILITDSSWKTPDEHLIHFATETGALLLEGLGDGICLGYTNKSKMETMKAQGRTYLEVKDSFQFTNNTAFSILQATRTRISKTEYISCPSCGRTLFDLQETTARIRAVTNHLKGVKIAIMGCIVNGPGEMADADFGYVGSGPGKITLYKGKEVVKRNVDSAIAVEELIGLLKENSAWVEKS
;
A
#
# COMPACT_ATOMS: atom_id res chain seq x y z
N MET A 1 -13.10 -29.65 5.92
CA MET A 1 -14.43 -29.00 5.96
C MET A 1 -14.27 -27.65 6.63
N ARG A 2 -14.70 -26.58 5.98
CA ARG A 2 -14.74 -25.25 6.59
C ARG A 2 -16.18 -25.04 7.06
N VAL A 3 -16.37 -24.84 8.36
CA VAL A 3 -17.64 -24.34 8.88
C VAL A 3 -17.50 -22.83 9.06
N SER A 4 -18.49 -22.11 8.55
CA SER A 4 -18.55 -20.66 8.55
C SER A 4 -18.83 -20.20 9.97
N LEU A 5 -17.87 -19.54 10.64
CA LEU A 5 -18.00 -18.96 12.00
C LEU A 5 -18.97 -17.77 12.04
N THR A 6 -20.18 -17.98 11.57
CA THR A 6 -21.29 -17.01 11.62
C THR A 6 -22.32 -17.40 12.67
N GLU A 7 -22.24 -18.62 13.21
CA GLU A 7 -23.10 -19.10 14.30
C GLU A 7 -22.23 -19.50 15.51
N ASP A 8 -22.81 -19.49 16.72
CA ASP A 8 -22.06 -19.84 17.93
C ASP A 8 -21.51 -21.28 17.81
N PRO A 9 -20.26 -21.55 18.27
CA PRO A 9 -19.59 -22.85 18.11
C PRO A 9 -20.41 -24.05 18.58
N GLU A 10 -21.31 -23.84 19.54
CA GLU A 10 -22.20 -24.86 20.12
C GLU A 10 -23.16 -25.46 19.09
N PHE A 11 -23.57 -24.68 18.07
CA PHE A 11 -24.48 -25.13 17.00
C PHE A 11 -23.74 -25.78 15.83
N GLU A 12 -22.46 -25.46 15.63
CA GLU A 12 -21.65 -25.95 14.51
C GLU A 12 -20.97 -27.29 14.77
N ILE A 13 -20.55 -27.52 16.03
CA ILE A 13 -19.85 -28.75 16.44
C ILE A 13 -20.64 -30.03 16.13
N PRO A 14 -21.97 -30.11 16.36
CA PRO A 14 -22.76 -31.31 16.03
C PRO A 14 -22.75 -31.62 14.53
N VAL A 15 -22.85 -30.60 13.67
CA VAL A 15 -22.86 -30.75 12.20
C VAL A 15 -21.50 -31.22 11.69
N CYS A 16 -20.41 -30.64 12.22
CA CYS A 16 -19.05 -31.11 11.97
C CYS A 16 -18.89 -32.60 12.29
N LYS A 17 -19.33 -33.01 13.49
CA LYS A 17 -19.21 -34.39 13.96
C LYS A 17 -19.97 -35.36 13.05
N ASP A 18 -21.17 -35.00 12.61
CA ASP A 18 -21.98 -35.85 11.72
C ASP A 18 -21.40 -35.96 10.31
N LEU A 19 -20.79 -34.90 9.78
CA LEU A 19 -20.09 -34.97 8.51
C LEU A 19 -18.83 -35.85 8.60
N VAL A 20 -18.05 -35.74 9.68
CA VAL A 20 -16.86 -36.59 9.91
C VAL A 20 -17.24 -38.08 9.99
N LYS A 21 -18.35 -38.43 10.66
CA LYS A 21 -18.84 -39.81 10.72
C LYS A 21 -19.06 -40.46 9.35
N ARG A 22 -19.45 -39.68 8.33
CA ARG A 22 -19.66 -40.18 6.97
C ARG A 22 -18.37 -40.69 6.31
N TYR A 23 -17.22 -40.14 6.70
CA TYR A 23 -15.92 -40.53 6.16
C TYR A 23 -15.24 -41.64 6.98
N LEU A 24 -15.63 -41.81 8.25
CA LEU A 24 -15.13 -42.90 9.09
C LEU A 24 -15.73 -44.27 8.72
N ASN A 25 -16.87 -44.31 8.04
CA ASN A 25 -17.56 -45.54 7.66
C ASN A 25 -17.37 -45.93 6.17
N SER A 26 -16.48 -45.26 5.44
CA SER A 26 -16.19 -45.64 4.05
C SER A 26 -15.14 -46.76 4.01
N PRO A 27 -15.39 -47.91 3.35
CA PRO A 27 -14.50 -49.08 3.37
C PRO A 27 -13.14 -48.89 2.69
N GLU A 28 -12.83 -47.72 2.12
CA GLU A 28 -11.58 -47.45 1.39
C GLU A 28 -10.55 -46.61 2.15
N VAL A 29 -10.69 -46.40 3.46
CA VAL A 29 -9.65 -45.73 4.27
C VAL A 29 -8.75 -46.78 4.93
N GLY A 30 -8.01 -47.52 4.09
CA GLY A 30 -7.03 -48.52 4.52
C GLY A 30 -5.72 -48.52 3.72
N LYS A 31 -5.60 -47.70 2.66
CA LYS A 31 -4.37 -47.54 1.88
C LYS A 31 -4.26 -46.14 1.27
N SER A 32 -3.72 -45.20 2.03
CA SER A 32 -3.02 -44.06 1.43
C SER A 32 -1.70 -43.88 2.17
N GLU A 33 -0.61 -44.16 1.48
CA GLU A 33 0.73 -43.85 1.95
C GLU A 33 0.84 -42.35 2.27
N SER A 34 1.25 -42.01 3.48
CA SER A 34 1.71 -40.67 3.84
C SER A 34 2.87 -40.26 2.93
N PRO A 35 2.91 -39.04 2.36
CA PRO A 35 4.05 -38.61 1.56
C PRO A 35 5.30 -38.58 2.44
N LYS A 36 6.29 -39.40 2.09
CA LYS A 36 7.63 -39.32 2.67
C LYS A 36 8.25 -38.00 2.22
N VAL A 37 8.70 -37.19 3.18
CA VAL A 37 9.57 -36.05 2.94
C VAL A 37 10.86 -36.58 2.30
N ASN A 38 11.10 -36.20 1.05
CA ASN A 38 12.30 -36.58 0.32
C ASN A 38 13.44 -35.63 0.72
N SER A 39 14.16 -35.98 1.77
CA SER A 39 15.49 -35.44 2.04
C SER A 39 16.49 -36.11 1.09
N GLY A 40 16.93 -35.36 0.07
CA GLY A 40 18.08 -35.71 -0.78
C GLY A 40 17.72 -36.19 -2.18
N ASN A 41 18.06 -35.37 -3.19
CA ASN A 41 18.98 -35.78 -4.25
C ASN A 41 19.25 -34.63 -5.25
N ASN A 42 20.53 -34.24 -5.29
CA ASN A 42 21.39 -34.18 -6.48
C ASN A 42 20.80 -33.62 -7.77
N ILE A 43 21.16 -32.37 -8.07
CA ILE A 43 21.31 -31.90 -9.45
C ILE A 43 22.81 -31.82 -9.73
N THR A 44 23.28 -32.70 -10.60
CA THR A 44 24.63 -32.75 -11.17
C THR A 44 24.88 -31.59 -12.16
N PRO A 45 26.13 -31.13 -12.31
CA PRO A 45 26.48 -29.98 -13.14
C PRO A 45 26.51 -30.33 -14.63
N PHE A 46 25.89 -29.50 -15.46
CA PHE A 46 26.00 -29.59 -16.91
C PHE A 46 27.35 -29.01 -17.36
N ASN A 47 28.16 -29.86 -17.97
CA ASN A 47 29.44 -29.56 -18.56
C ASN A 47 29.24 -29.42 -20.08
N LEU A 48 29.63 -28.30 -20.68
CA LEU A 48 29.78 -28.16 -22.13
C LEU A 48 31.16 -27.55 -22.41
N SER A 49 32.11 -28.43 -22.72
CA SER A 49 33.38 -28.09 -23.33
C SER A 49 33.21 -27.96 -24.84
N GLY A 50 33.63 -26.83 -25.40
CA GLY A 50 33.81 -26.61 -26.83
C GLY A 50 34.85 -25.51 -27.06
N SER A 51 36.07 -25.93 -27.36
CA SER A 51 37.25 -25.09 -27.60
C SER A 51 37.25 -24.40 -28.97
N ALA A 52 37.68 -23.14 -29.03
CA ALA A 52 38.50 -22.62 -30.13
C ALA A 52 39.29 -21.37 -29.67
N SER A 53 40.56 -21.33 -30.06
CA SER A 53 41.64 -20.46 -29.61
C SER A 53 41.96 -19.30 -30.58
N SER A 54 42.45 -18.18 -30.04
CA SER A 54 43.49 -17.22 -30.57
C SER A 54 43.21 -15.84 -29.95
N GLY A 55 44.14 -14.99 -29.48
CA GLY A 55 45.61 -14.96 -29.44
C GLY A 55 46.08 -13.49 -29.53
N LEU A 56 46.72 -12.97 -28.47
CA LEU A 56 47.61 -11.78 -28.35
C LEU A 56 47.01 -10.34 -28.35
N PRO A 57 47.73 -9.30 -27.83
CA PRO A 57 48.29 -9.14 -26.47
C PRO A 57 48.06 -7.72 -25.85
N ASP A 58 48.44 -7.57 -24.57
CA ASP A 58 48.41 -6.34 -23.75
C ASP A 58 49.26 -5.16 -24.26
N LEU A 59 48.81 -3.93 -23.99
CA LEU A 59 49.63 -2.71 -23.83
C LEU A 59 48.96 -1.75 -22.81
N PRO A 60 49.70 -1.14 -21.85
CA PRO A 60 49.15 -0.32 -20.77
C PRO A 60 49.25 1.18 -21.07
N THR A 61 48.35 2.02 -20.52
CA THR A 61 48.54 3.47 -20.21
C THR A 61 47.29 4.07 -19.49
N PRO A 62 47.37 5.23 -18.82
CA PRO A 62 47.00 5.34 -17.41
C PRO A 62 45.79 6.27 -17.12
N GLY A 63 45.16 6.01 -15.95
CA GLY A 63 44.61 7.02 -15.04
C GLY A 63 43.46 7.92 -15.52
N LEU A 64 42.23 7.55 -15.15
CA LEU A 64 41.15 8.50 -14.84
C LEU A 64 40.35 7.96 -13.65
N PRO A 65 39.99 8.79 -12.65
CA PRO A 65 39.13 8.36 -11.56
C PRO A 65 37.69 8.33 -12.07
N SER A 66 37.17 7.14 -12.38
CA SER A 66 35.76 6.95 -12.70
C SER A 66 35.13 5.99 -11.68
N ALA A 67 34.53 6.55 -10.64
CA ALA A 67 33.54 5.87 -9.82
C ALA A 67 32.50 6.90 -9.36
N PHE A 68 31.73 7.42 -10.31
CA PHE A 68 30.41 7.98 -10.01
C PHE A 68 29.42 6.83 -10.13
N SER A 69 28.96 6.28 -9.00
CA SER A 69 27.85 5.34 -8.96
C SER A 69 26.54 6.11 -9.14
N THR A 70 25.95 6.00 -10.33
CA THR A 70 24.57 6.42 -10.66
C THR A 70 23.49 5.53 -10.02
N GLU A 71 23.74 4.95 -8.84
CA GLU A 71 22.89 3.90 -8.25
C GLU A 71 22.39 4.30 -6.85
N PHE A 72 21.29 5.06 -6.78
CA PHE A 72 20.70 5.56 -5.53
C PHE A 72 19.38 4.86 -5.13
N ARG A 73 19.07 3.70 -5.72
CA ARG A 73 17.91 2.86 -5.33
C ARG A 73 18.23 1.40 -5.12
N THR A 74 19.51 1.11 -5.20
CA THR A 74 20.07 -0.15 -4.79
C THR A 74 20.96 0.21 -3.62
N PHE A 75 20.42 0.03 -2.41
CA PHE A 75 21.28 -0.13 -1.24
C PHE A 75 22.35 -1.18 -1.58
N PRO A 76 23.60 -0.97 -1.18
CA PRO A 76 24.68 -1.91 -1.49
C PRO A 76 24.25 -3.31 -1.07
N THR A 77 24.11 -4.21 -2.05
CA THR A 77 23.91 -5.63 -1.77
C THR A 77 25.21 -6.15 -1.18
N HIS A 78 25.35 -6.08 0.14
CA HIS A 78 26.34 -6.92 0.82
C HIS A 78 25.98 -8.38 0.51
N GLY A 79 27.00 -9.16 0.16
CA GLY A 79 26.89 -10.41 -0.60
C GLY A 79 25.97 -11.48 -0.01
N LEU A 80 25.81 -12.57 -0.75
CA LEU A 80 25.06 -13.78 -0.35
C LEU A 80 25.45 -14.22 1.07
N TYR A 81 24.60 -13.94 2.06
CA TYR A 81 24.72 -14.45 3.43
C TYR A 81 23.64 -15.49 3.72
N ASP A 82 24.02 -16.45 4.54
CA ASP A 82 23.31 -17.68 4.86
C ASP A 82 21.93 -17.41 5.50
N LEU A 83 20.86 -17.82 4.82
CA LEU A 83 19.46 -17.57 5.18
C LEU A 83 19.05 -18.21 6.53
N ASP A 84 19.86 -19.13 7.07
CA ASP A 84 19.61 -19.86 8.31
C ASP A 84 20.01 -19.11 9.60
N THR A 85 20.54 -17.88 9.51
CA THR A 85 21.02 -17.10 10.68
C THR A 85 20.17 -15.88 11.07
N PHE A 86 19.10 -15.57 10.33
CA PHE A 86 18.26 -14.41 10.63
C PHE A 86 17.34 -14.65 11.84
N ARG A 87 17.76 -14.16 13.02
CA ARG A 87 16.88 -14.01 14.18
C ARG A 87 16.59 -12.54 14.43
N LEU A 88 15.31 -12.17 14.44
CA LEU A 88 14.87 -10.91 15.07
C LEU A 88 15.28 -11.00 16.56
N PRO A 89 16.03 -10.03 17.12
CA PRO A 89 16.48 -10.12 18.51
C PRO A 89 15.28 -10.11 19.47
N GLU A 90 15.36 -10.90 20.54
CA GLU A 90 14.31 -10.98 21.57
C GLU A 90 14.08 -9.62 22.22
N TYR A 91 12.89 -9.05 22.03
CA TYR A 91 12.47 -7.86 22.77
C TYR A 91 11.87 -8.29 24.11
N PRO A 92 12.32 -7.73 25.25
CA PRO A 92 11.63 -7.96 26.50
C PRO A 92 10.20 -7.41 26.35
N ALA A 93 9.22 -8.30 26.34
CA ALA A 93 7.79 -7.99 26.15
C ALA A 93 7.20 -6.99 27.17
N SER A 94 8.00 -6.47 28.10
CA SER A 94 7.59 -5.74 29.29
C SER A 94 7.42 -4.22 29.12
N LYS A 95 7.43 -3.65 27.90
CA LYS A 95 6.80 -2.33 27.57
C LYS A 95 6.90 -2.01 26.08
N LEU A 96 5.90 -2.37 25.28
CA LEU A 96 5.66 -1.67 24.01
C LEU A 96 5.18 -0.24 24.33
N PRO A 97 5.59 0.80 23.57
CA PRO A 97 5.10 2.17 23.79
C PRO A 97 3.64 2.36 23.33
N TYR A 98 2.99 1.32 22.82
CA TYR A 98 1.62 1.30 22.34
C TYR A 98 0.94 -0.04 22.67
N SER A 99 -0.40 -0.07 22.61
CA SER A 99 -1.19 -1.29 22.77
C SER A 99 -1.29 -2.03 21.42
N PRO A 100 -0.92 -3.31 21.33
CA PRO A 100 -1.13 -4.10 20.12
C PRO A 100 -2.58 -4.57 19.95
N PHE A 101 -3.44 -4.36 20.96
CA PHE A 101 -4.83 -4.81 20.97
C PHE A 101 -5.84 -3.69 20.68
N GLU A 102 -5.39 -2.44 20.70
CA GLU A 102 -6.22 -1.27 20.47
C GLU A 102 -5.58 -0.39 19.41
N TYR A 103 -6.36 -0.01 18.41
CA TYR A 103 -5.90 0.97 17.44
C TYR A 103 -5.71 2.33 18.11
N LYS A 104 -4.49 2.85 18.06
CA LYS A 104 -4.17 4.22 18.40
C LYS A 104 -3.14 4.74 17.44
N ARG A 105 -3.49 5.80 16.70
CA ARG A 105 -2.51 6.50 15.87
C ARG A 105 -1.35 7.01 16.73
N ARG A 106 -0.14 6.80 16.24
CA ARG A 106 1.10 7.30 16.85
C ARG A 106 1.01 8.82 17.01
N ASP A 107 1.43 9.30 18.18
CA ASP A 107 1.54 10.74 18.46
C ASP A 107 2.79 11.30 17.77
N SER A 108 2.58 12.15 16.77
CA SER A 108 3.61 12.91 16.05
C SER A 108 3.27 14.41 16.04
N PHE A 109 4.27 15.28 15.95
CA PHE A 109 4.02 16.70 15.68
C PHE A 109 3.73 16.92 14.19
N GLU A 110 3.14 18.06 13.87
CA GLU A 110 2.86 18.46 12.49
C GLU A 110 4.11 19.12 11.88
N VAL A 111 4.51 18.62 10.71
CA VAL A 111 5.45 19.28 9.81
C VAL A 111 4.72 19.52 8.51
N ASP A 112 4.39 20.78 8.24
CA ASP A 112 3.58 21.16 7.08
C ASP A 112 2.24 20.39 7.04
N ILE A 113 2.01 19.51 6.06
CA ILE A 113 0.78 18.70 5.96
C ILE A 113 0.95 17.27 6.49
N ILE A 114 2.03 16.97 7.21
CA ILE A 114 2.40 15.60 7.63
C ILE A 114 2.44 15.50 9.15
N GLY A 115 1.81 14.46 9.70
CA GLY A 115 1.78 14.20 11.14
C GLY A 115 0.61 14.83 11.89
N GLY A 116 0.65 14.76 13.22
CA GLY A 116 -0.37 15.33 14.08
C GLY A 116 -1.79 14.82 13.76
N LYS A 117 -2.68 15.72 13.37
CA LYS A 117 -4.07 15.39 13.01
C LYS A 117 -4.29 15.22 11.49
N GLN A 118 -3.27 15.46 10.67
CA GLN A 118 -3.37 15.39 9.21
C GLN A 118 -3.54 13.94 8.76
N VAL A 119 -4.30 13.69 7.69
CA VAL A 119 -4.37 12.34 7.10
C VAL A 119 -3.00 11.95 6.51
N PRO A 120 -2.66 10.65 6.41
CA PRO A 120 -1.38 10.26 5.82
C PRO A 120 -1.23 10.74 4.37
N VAL A 121 -0.07 11.29 4.07
CA VAL A 121 0.26 11.80 2.74
C VAL A 121 0.68 10.69 1.78
N VAL A 122 0.48 10.89 0.49
CA VAL A 122 0.98 10.03 -0.58
C VAL A 122 2.12 10.75 -1.28
N VAL A 123 3.30 10.14 -1.27
CA VAL A 123 4.43 10.56 -2.09
C VAL A 123 4.46 9.67 -3.32
N ALA A 124 4.24 10.25 -4.49
CA ALA A 124 4.37 9.53 -5.74
C ALA A 124 5.80 9.69 -6.28
N ASP A 125 6.47 8.58 -6.44
CA ASP A 125 7.82 8.57 -6.95
C ASP A 125 7.84 8.55 -8.48
N LEU A 126 8.35 9.63 -9.07
CA LEU A 126 8.48 9.83 -10.51
C LEU A 126 9.95 9.82 -10.97
N SER A 127 10.88 9.50 -10.08
CA SER A 127 12.33 9.61 -10.34
C SER A 127 12.82 8.72 -11.49
N GLN A 128 12.10 7.63 -11.76
CA GLN A 128 12.39 6.68 -12.83
C GLN A 128 11.68 7.00 -14.16
N MET A 129 10.86 8.05 -14.24
CA MET A 129 10.28 8.47 -15.52
C MET A 129 11.38 9.02 -16.45
N GLU A 130 11.24 8.90 -17.76
CA GLU A 130 12.17 9.53 -18.71
C GLU A 130 11.94 11.05 -18.79
N GLU A 131 10.66 11.45 -18.82
CA GLU A 131 10.20 12.83 -18.89
C GLU A 131 9.08 13.04 -17.87
N ILE A 132 9.06 14.21 -17.24
CA ILE A 132 8.00 14.61 -16.29
C ILE A 132 7.43 15.92 -16.79
N GLY A 133 6.36 15.84 -17.59
CA GLY A 133 5.57 16.99 -18.02
C GLY A 133 4.15 16.95 -17.45
N PRO A 134 3.29 17.93 -17.80
CA PRO A 134 1.93 17.99 -17.28
C PRO A 134 1.10 16.73 -17.52
N LYS A 135 1.30 16.09 -18.68
CA LYS A 135 0.63 14.85 -19.08
C LYS A 135 1.00 13.67 -18.16
N GLN A 136 2.26 13.56 -17.73
CA GLN A 136 2.71 12.49 -16.84
C GLN A 136 2.15 12.64 -15.43
N LEU A 137 1.78 13.86 -15.01
CA LEU A 137 1.12 14.07 -13.72
C LEU A 137 -0.32 13.50 -13.68
N GLU A 138 -0.92 13.13 -14.82
CA GLU A 138 -2.21 12.42 -14.83
C GLU A 138 -2.16 11.10 -14.07
N SER A 139 -1.02 10.40 -14.14
CA SER A 139 -0.80 9.10 -13.49
C SER A 139 -0.83 9.23 -11.96
N VAL A 140 -0.53 10.43 -11.45
CA VAL A 140 -0.55 10.77 -10.02
C VAL A 140 -1.70 11.72 -9.65
N GLY A 141 -2.74 11.77 -10.49
CA GLY A 141 -4.04 12.36 -10.18
C GLY A 141 -4.23 13.83 -10.58
N TYR A 142 -3.34 14.40 -11.38
CA TYR A 142 -3.45 15.78 -11.85
C TYR A 142 -3.75 15.82 -13.36
N ILE A 143 -4.91 16.36 -13.75
CA ILE A 143 -5.25 16.57 -15.16
C ILE A 143 -4.99 18.04 -15.50
N TYR A 144 -4.19 18.27 -16.53
CA TYR A 144 -3.96 19.60 -17.07
C TYR A 144 -4.85 19.86 -18.28
N ASP A 145 -5.56 21.00 -18.29
CA ASP A 145 -6.33 21.47 -19.44
C ASP A 145 -5.55 22.59 -20.14
N GLU A 146 -4.98 22.27 -21.30
CA GLU A 146 -4.21 23.21 -22.14
C GLU A 146 -5.05 24.38 -22.64
N ALA A 147 -6.36 24.20 -22.85
CA ALA A 147 -7.23 25.24 -23.39
C ALA A 147 -7.57 26.30 -22.34
N THR A 148 -7.63 25.91 -21.06
CA THR A 148 -7.99 26.82 -19.96
C THR A 148 -6.82 27.20 -19.05
N ASP A 149 -5.64 26.60 -19.26
CA ASP A 149 -4.44 26.75 -18.41
C ASP A 149 -4.75 26.45 -16.94
N LYS A 150 -5.46 25.34 -16.71
CA LYS A 150 -5.93 24.96 -15.37
C LYS A 150 -5.67 23.50 -15.06
N TRP A 151 -5.44 23.26 -13.77
CA TRP A 151 -5.31 21.94 -13.19
C TRP A 151 -6.64 21.47 -12.58
N THR A 152 -7.04 20.26 -12.93
CA THR A 152 -8.08 19.50 -12.22
C THR A 152 -7.40 18.47 -11.33
N ILE A 153 -7.61 18.58 -10.01
CA ILE A 153 -7.00 17.72 -9.00
C ILE A 153 -8.00 16.63 -8.63
N LYS A 154 -7.65 15.36 -8.84
CA LYS A 154 -8.49 14.22 -8.46
C LYS A 154 -8.40 13.97 -6.94
N ASP A 155 -9.39 13.28 -6.39
CA ASP A 155 -9.36 12.84 -4.98
C ASP A 155 -8.16 11.93 -4.63
N ALA A 156 -7.66 11.19 -5.62
CA ALA A 156 -6.47 10.34 -5.52
C ALA A 156 -5.22 11.01 -6.12
N ALA A 157 -5.10 12.33 -5.96
CA ALA A 157 -3.91 13.08 -6.34
C ALA A 157 -2.84 13.01 -5.24
N ALA A 158 -1.60 12.66 -5.62
CA ALA A 158 -0.48 12.57 -4.68
C ALA A 158 -0.16 13.95 -4.07
N ASP A 159 0.16 14.01 -2.78
CA ASP A 159 0.44 15.28 -2.10
C ASP A 159 1.87 15.77 -2.40
N PHE A 160 2.80 14.83 -2.59
CA PHE A 160 4.18 15.08 -3.01
C PHE A 160 4.53 14.23 -4.22
N ILE A 161 5.44 14.74 -5.06
CA ILE A 161 6.15 13.94 -6.06
C ILE A 161 7.65 13.93 -5.79
N PHE A 162 8.29 12.79 -5.95
CA PHE A 162 9.75 12.68 -5.89
C PHE A 162 10.34 12.64 -7.30
N THR A 163 11.21 13.59 -7.64
CA THR A 163 11.78 13.74 -9.00
C THR A 163 13.29 13.53 -9.04
N GLY A 164 13.91 13.17 -7.91
CA GLY A 164 15.34 12.95 -7.79
C GLY A 164 16.14 14.22 -8.07
N ASN A 165 16.88 14.22 -9.19
CA ASN A 165 17.77 15.32 -9.59
C ASN A 165 17.14 16.31 -10.59
N ARG A 166 15.81 16.27 -10.78
CA ARG A 166 15.13 17.06 -11.82
C ARG A 166 14.28 18.17 -11.24
N ILE A 167 14.49 19.37 -11.75
CA ILE A 167 13.63 20.54 -11.56
C ILE A 167 12.64 20.60 -12.71
N LEU A 168 11.37 20.90 -12.42
CA LEU A 168 10.30 20.93 -13.41
C LEU A 168 10.20 22.34 -13.98
N ASP A 169 10.02 22.45 -15.29
CA ASP A 169 10.03 23.69 -16.06
C ASP A 169 8.62 24.26 -16.34
N PHE A 170 7.60 23.73 -15.66
CA PHE A 170 6.21 24.16 -15.80
C PHE A 170 5.57 24.51 -14.44
N ALA A 171 4.46 25.23 -14.48
CA ALA A 171 3.73 25.66 -13.28
C ALA A 171 3.05 24.47 -12.59
N LEU A 172 3.48 24.19 -11.35
CA LEU A 172 2.93 23.10 -10.54
C LEU A 172 1.51 23.42 -10.02
N PRO A 173 0.60 22.42 -9.98
CA PRO A 173 -0.72 22.55 -9.38
C PRO A 173 -0.62 22.97 -7.91
N GLY A 174 -1.52 23.86 -7.47
CA GLY A 174 -1.32 24.70 -6.28
C GLY A 174 -0.95 23.96 -4.99
N THR A 175 -1.43 22.73 -4.78
CA THR A 175 -1.16 21.94 -3.57
C THR A 175 0.01 20.97 -3.71
N LEU A 176 0.51 20.73 -4.92
CA LEU A 176 1.55 19.75 -5.18
C LEU A 176 2.93 20.29 -4.79
N LYS A 177 3.66 19.49 -4.01
CA LYS A 177 5.03 19.76 -3.60
C LYS A 177 5.99 18.74 -4.20
N VAL A 178 7.24 19.13 -4.37
CA VAL A 178 8.27 18.33 -5.04
C VAL A 178 9.40 18.03 -4.08
N ILE A 179 9.76 16.76 -3.99
CA ILE A 179 10.89 16.26 -3.23
C ILE A 179 12.05 16.01 -4.20
N VAL A 180 13.22 16.57 -3.89
CA VAL A 180 14.44 16.49 -4.69
C VAL A 180 15.66 16.26 -3.81
N TYR A 181 16.78 15.81 -4.38
CA TYR A 181 18.04 15.71 -3.63
C TYR A 181 18.60 17.09 -3.24
N PRO A 182 19.46 17.18 -2.21
CA PRO A 182 19.89 18.47 -1.63
C PRO A 182 20.65 19.37 -2.61
N GLU A 183 21.47 18.78 -3.49
CA GLU A 183 22.19 19.52 -4.53
C GLU A 183 21.20 20.16 -5.53
N THR A 184 20.20 19.39 -5.96
CA THR A 184 19.16 19.89 -6.86
C THR A 184 18.31 20.94 -6.17
N TRP A 185 17.92 20.70 -4.91
CA TRP A 185 17.20 21.67 -4.11
C TRP A 185 17.95 22.99 -4.03
N SER A 186 19.26 22.99 -3.80
CA SER A 186 20.10 24.19 -3.72
C SER A 186 19.99 25.07 -4.96
N ASN A 187 19.82 24.45 -6.13
CA ASN A 187 19.67 25.13 -7.42
C ASN A 187 18.21 25.55 -7.74
N CYS A 188 17.22 25.11 -6.96
CA CYS A 188 15.82 25.49 -7.16
C CYS A 188 15.60 26.98 -6.81
N THR A 189 14.90 27.68 -7.70
CA THR A 189 14.44 29.06 -7.46
C THR A 189 13.25 29.11 -6.51
N ASP A 190 12.29 28.19 -6.66
CA ASP A 190 11.09 28.11 -5.81
C ASP A 190 11.28 27.16 -4.61
N LYS A 191 11.77 27.72 -3.51
CA LYS A 191 11.95 27.00 -2.23
C LYS A 191 10.64 26.76 -1.47
N THR A 192 9.50 27.25 -1.96
CA THR A 192 8.19 27.06 -1.33
C THR A 192 7.50 25.78 -1.80
N LYS A 193 7.86 25.29 -2.99
CA LYS A 193 7.34 24.05 -3.57
C LYS A 193 8.34 22.89 -3.54
N TYR A 194 9.64 23.18 -3.49
CA TYR A 194 10.70 22.17 -3.50
C TYR A 194 11.29 21.96 -2.11
N PHE A 195 11.46 20.69 -1.72
CA PHE A 195 11.97 20.30 -0.42
C PHE A 195 13.05 19.21 -0.55
N PRO A 196 14.13 19.26 0.24
CA PRO A 196 15.23 18.32 0.14
C PRO A 196 14.90 16.99 0.82
N ILE A 197 15.38 15.89 0.24
CA ILE A 197 15.48 14.58 0.88
C ILE A 197 16.92 14.11 0.93
N SER A 198 17.41 13.73 2.11
CA SER A 198 18.79 13.26 2.33
C SER A 198 18.80 11.91 3.02
N GLU A 199 19.81 11.10 2.78
CA GLU A 199 20.12 9.98 3.68
C GLU A 199 20.65 10.51 5.02
N LEU A 200 20.38 9.78 6.11
CA LEU A 200 20.86 10.16 7.44
C LEU A 200 22.38 10.39 7.47
N LEU A 201 23.15 9.50 6.85
CA LEU A 201 24.62 9.56 6.85
C LEU A 201 25.18 10.72 6.01
N GLU A 202 24.39 11.22 5.06
CA GLU A 202 24.74 12.32 4.16
C GLU A 202 24.06 13.63 4.55
N TYR A 203 23.37 13.66 5.71
CA TYR A 203 22.63 14.83 6.13
C TYR A 203 23.57 16.00 6.42
N ASN A 204 23.40 17.10 5.68
CA ASN A 204 24.13 18.34 5.89
C ASN A 204 23.18 19.42 6.45
N PRO A 205 23.39 19.92 7.69
CA PRO A 205 22.56 20.96 8.27
C PRO A 205 22.64 22.31 7.54
N GLU A 206 23.65 22.53 6.70
CA GLU A 206 23.79 23.75 5.88
C GLU A 206 22.93 23.71 4.60
N VAL A 207 22.52 22.52 4.15
CA VAL A 207 21.77 22.32 2.90
C VAL A 207 20.39 21.75 3.23
N LYS A 208 19.58 22.56 3.90
CA LYS A 208 18.22 22.21 4.33
C LYS A 208 17.23 23.36 4.14
N SER A 209 15.96 23.03 4.02
CA SER A 209 14.85 23.99 4.09
C SER A 209 14.58 24.39 5.54
N ASP A 210 14.06 25.59 5.75
CA ASP A 210 13.63 26.04 7.09
C ASP A 210 12.29 25.42 7.53
N SER A 211 11.49 24.91 6.58
CA SER A 211 10.11 24.51 6.84
C SER A 211 9.85 23.00 6.76
N LEU A 212 10.50 22.29 5.83
CA LEU A 212 10.25 20.87 5.60
C LEU A 212 11.48 20.19 4.97
N ASN A 213 11.95 19.12 5.62
CA ASN A 213 13.08 18.30 5.23
C ASN A 213 12.72 16.83 5.40
N PHE A 214 13.09 16.01 4.43
CA PHE A 214 12.92 14.56 4.49
C PHE A 214 14.27 13.90 4.79
N VAL A 215 14.30 12.98 5.75
CA VAL A 215 15.52 12.23 6.06
C VAL A 215 15.24 10.74 5.97
N MET A 216 15.97 10.04 5.11
CA MET A 216 15.85 8.60 4.89
C MET A 216 16.66 7.82 5.91
N LEU A 217 16.04 6.80 6.49
CA LEU A 217 16.65 5.88 7.44
C LEU A 217 16.37 4.45 7.00
N ASP A 218 17.44 3.69 6.80
CA ASP A 218 17.36 2.25 6.61
C ASP A 218 17.22 1.54 7.97
N CYS A 219 16.08 0.91 8.18
CA CYS A 219 15.76 0.13 9.37
C CYS A 219 16.40 -1.26 9.35
N PHE A 220 17.20 -1.59 8.32
CA PHE A 220 17.93 -2.86 8.18
C PHE A 220 19.11 -2.99 9.15
N SER A 221 19.74 -1.88 9.57
CA SER A 221 21.05 -1.94 10.23
C SER A 221 21.06 -2.87 11.45
N GLU A 222 22.06 -3.77 11.47
CA GLU A 222 22.25 -4.74 12.53
C GLU A 222 22.29 -4.03 13.90
N TRP A 223 21.27 -4.30 14.72
CA TRP A 223 21.39 -4.39 16.17
C TRP A 223 22.11 -3.17 16.80
N GLY A 224 21.51 -1.98 16.67
CA GLY A 224 21.87 -0.83 17.51
C GLY A 224 23.21 -0.15 17.24
N GLY A 225 23.80 -0.34 16.05
CA GLY A 225 25.14 0.22 15.74
C GLY A 225 25.23 1.39 14.75
N GLY A 226 24.17 1.73 13.99
CA GLY A 226 24.29 2.70 12.88
C GLY A 226 23.56 4.03 13.04
N ILE A 227 22.50 4.10 13.85
CA ILE A 227 21.68 5.30 14.01
C ILE A 227 21.96 5.94 15.37
N GLU A 228 22.67 7.06 15.34
CA GLU A 228 22.92 7.93 16.49
C GLU A 228 21.65 8.75 16.79
N PHE A 229 20.85 8.31 17.76
CA PHE A 229 19.56 8.94 18.09
C PHE A 229 19.68 10.32 18.77
N ASP A 230 20.90 10.74 19.12
CA ASP A 230 21.26 12.09 19.53
C ASP A 230 21.51 13.04 18.35
N HIS A 231 21.47 12.53 17.10
CA HIS A 231 21.55 13.35 15.90
C HIS A 231 20.45 14.44 15.88
N PRO A 232 20.76 15.70 15.49
CA PRO A 232 19.87 16.85 15.67
C PRO A 232 18.57 16.81 14.85
N ILE A 233 18.44 15.88 13.90
CA ILE A 233 17.19 15.71 13.13
C ILE A 233 16.05 15.15 13.98
N PHE A 234 16.38 14.39 15.04
CA PHE A 234 15.38 13.76 15.88
C PHE A 234 14.73 14.83 16.76
N ASN A 235 13.41 14.92 16.66
CA ASN A 235 12.58 15.99 17.19
C ASN A 235 12.81 17.40 16.61
N ASP A 236 13.55 17.52 15.49
CA ASP A 236 13.57 18.76 14.72
C ASP A 236 12.19 19.01 14.07
N LEU A 237 11.63 20.19 14.31
CA LEU A 237 10.26 20.55 13.91
C LEU A 237 10.09 20.78 12.40
N SER A 238 11.17 20.72 11.63
CA SER A 238 11.14 20.76 10.17
C SER A 238 11.35 19.40 9.53
N THR A 239 11.62 18.34 10.31
CA THR A 239 12.07 17.05 9.80
C THR A 239 10.99 15.98 9.81
N VAL A 240 10.79 15.36 8.64
CA VAL A 240 10.00 14.15 8.42
C VAL A 240 10.96 12.97 8.22
N LEU A 241 10.75 11.88 8.96
CA LEU A 241 11.54 10.67 8.81
C LEU A 241 10.94 9.78 7.71
N CYS A 242 11.78 9.27 6.82
CA CYS A 242 11.42 8.36 5.75
C CYS A 242 12.01 6.98 6.07
N LEU A 243 11.19 6.06 6.55
CA LEU A 243 11.65 4.74 6.99
C LEU A 243 11.46 3.70 5.88
N SER A 244 12.54 2.99 5.55
CA SER A 244 12.54 1.82 4.68
C SER A 244 13.34 0.68 5.33
N SER A 245 13.30 -0.51 4.74
CA SER A 245 14.23 -1.57 5.10
C SER A 245 14.48 -2.50 3.91
N THR A 246 15.71 -2.96 3.77
CA THR A 246 16.09 -4.01 2.80
C THR A 246 16.06 -5.41 3.38
N ASN A 247 15.63 -5.58 4.65
CA ASN A 247 15.55 -6.88 5.30
C ASN A 247 14.51 -7.77 4.62
N SER A 248 14.71 -9.10 4.65
CA SER A 248 13.67 -10.06 4.28
C SER A 248 12.40 -9.89 5.12
N ASN A 249 12.54 -9.41 6.37
CA ASN A 249 11.47 -9.02 7.27
C ASN A 249 11.38 -7.49 7.41
N ALA A 250 11.24 -6.77 6.29
CA ALA A 250 11.26 -5.31 6.27
C ALA A 250 10.19 -4.68 7.17
N MET A 251 8.95 -5.18 7.11
CA MET A 251 7.85 -4.69 7.97
C MET A 251 8.20 -4.75 9.46
N GLN A 252 8.74 -5.88 9.92
CA GLN A 252 9.13 -6.07 11.32
C GLN A 252 10.29 -5.15 11.71
N SER A 253 11.20 -4.90 10.78
CA SER A 253 12.35 -4.00 10.98
C SER A 253 11.88 -2.55 11.13
N VAL A 254 10.96 -2.09 10.27
CA VAL A 254 10.35 -0.77 10.38
C VAL A 254 9.48 -0.66 11.62
N ARG A 255 8.67 -1.68 11.95
CA ARG A 255 7.88 -1.75 13.19
C ARG A 255 8.77 -1.60 14.42
N ARG A 256 9.93 -2.26 14.42
CA ARG A 256 10.94 -2.17 15.48
C ARG A 256 11.49 -0.75 15.61
N MET A 257 11.76 -0.06 14.50
CA MET A 257 12.16 1.34 14.52
C MET A 257 11.11 2.23 15.19
N PHE A 258 9.82 2.05 14.89
CA PHE A 258 8.74 2.77 15.59
C PHE A 258 8.74 2.53 17.10
N VAL A 259 9.05 1.32 17.56
CA VAL A 259 9.21 1.02 18.98
C VAL A 259 10.38 1.82 19.57
N GLU A 260 11.53 1.87 18.90
CA GLU A 260 12.70 2.64 19.36
C GLU A 260 12.41 4.15 19.41
N LEU A 261 11.73 4.70 18.39
CA LEU A 261 11.26 6.10 18.38
C LEU A 261 10.34 6.37 19.56
N GLY A 262 9.39 5.47 19.84
CA GLY A 262 8.45 5.60 20.96
C GLY A 262 9.13 5.56 22.33
N ILE A 263 10.08 4.66 22.54
CA ILE A 263 10.86 4.55 23.80
C ILE A 263 11.66 5.84 24.05
N ARG A 264 12.21 6.45 22.99
CA ARG A 264 13.01 7.68 23.07
C ARG A 264 12.17 8.96 23.05
N GLY A 265 10.85 8.86 22.93
CA GLY A 265 9.98 10.03 22.84
C GLY A 265 10.18 10.86 21.58
N ILE A 266 10.64 10.23 20.48
CA ILE A 266 10.82 10.88 19.19
C ILE A 266 9.47 11.00 18.48
N LYS A 267 9.07 12.22 18.17
CA LYS A 267 7.73 12.56 17.66
C LYS A 267 7.72 13.10 16.22
N ASN A 268 8.82 12.99 15.49
CA ASN A 268 8.81 13.32 14.06
C ASN A 268 7.72 12.53 13.33
N PRO A 269 7.00 13.14 12.38
CA PRO A 269 6.16 12.38 11.47
C PRO A 269 6.99 11.40 10.64
N VAL A 270 6.36 10.29 10.23
CA VAL A 270 7.05 9.22 9.51
C VAL A 270 6.36 8.89 8.19
N ILE A 271 7.10 8.88 7.07
CA ILE A 271 6.67 8.32 5.79
C ILE A 271 7.23 6.90 5.65
N LEU A 272 6.35 5.95 5.33
CA LEU A 272 6.73 4.57 5.03
C LEU A 272 7.17 4.49 3.57
N ILE A 273 8.41 4.05 3.33
CA ILE A 273 8.94 3.82 1.99
C ILE A 273 9.11 2.31 1.78
N THR A 274 8.46 1.79 0.74
CA THR A 274 8.63 0.40 0.30
C THR A 274 8.97 0.37 -1.18
N ASP A 275 10.10 -0.25 -1.51
CA ASP A 275 10.48 -0.58 -2.87
C ASP A 275 10.28 -2.08 -3.12
N SER A 276 9.53 -2.40 -4.17
CA SER A 276 9.26 -3.78 -4.52
C SER A 276 10.22 -4.29 -5.60
N SER A 277 10.73 -5.51 -5.42
CA SER A 277 11.56 -6.21 -6.41
C SER A 277 10.82 -7.32 -7.16
N TRP A 278 9.50 -7.44 -6.95
CA TRP A 278 8.66 -8.42 -7.61
C TRP A 278 8.45 -8.09 -9.10
N LYS A 279 7.73 -8.95 -9.83
CA LYS A 279 7.62 -8.83 -11.29
C LYS A 279 6.20 -8.60 -11.77
N THR A 280 5.21 -9.09 -11.01
CA THR A 280 3.81 -9.01 -11.38
C THR A 280 3.06 -7.98 -10.52
N PRO A 281 2.02 -7.33 -11.07
CA PRO A 281 1.16 -6.42 -10.30
C PRO A 281 0.59 -7.06 -9.03
N ASP A 282 0.21 -8.34 -9.07
CA ASP A 282 -0.39 -9.01 -7.92
C ASP A 282 0.62 -9.19 -6.78
N GLU A 283 1.85 -9.60 -7.11
CA GLU A 283 2.93 -9.71 -6.13
C GLU A 283 3.28 -8.34 -5.55
N HIS A 284 3.40 -7.30 -6.40
CA HIS A 284 3.63 -5.93 -5.95
C HIS A 284 2.53 -5.46 -5.00
N LEU A 285 1.26 -5.67 -5.36
CA LEU A 285 0.12 -5.25 -4.55
C LEU A 285 0.12 -5.93 -3.18
N ILE A 286 0.35 -7.25 -3.14
CA ILE A 286 0.43 -8.00 -1.89
C ILE A 286 1.61 -7.48 -1.06
N HIS A 287 2.78 -7.33 -1.67
CA HIS A 287 3.99 -6.85 -1.02
C HIS A 287 3.77 -5.47 -0.36
N PHE A 288 3.35 -4.47 -1.15
CA PHE A 288 3.08 -3.13 -0.66
C PHE A 288 2.05 -3.12 0.48
N ALA A 289 0.96 -3.88 0.33
CA ALA A 289 -0.09 -3.96 1.33
C ALA A 289 0.39 -4.62 2.62
N THR A 290 1.21 -5.68 2.54
CA THR A 290 1.73 -6.37 3.72
C THR A 290 2.77 -5.54 4.48
N GLU A 291 3.62 -4.79 3.78
CA GLU A 291 4.67 -4.01 4.44
C GLU A 291 4.16 -2.71 5.05
N THR A 292 3.38 -1.95 4.30
CA THR A 292 2.90 -0.63 4.75
C THR A 292 1.55 -0.72 5.45
N GLY A 293 0.65 -1.56 4.94
CA GLY A 293 -0.71 -1.70 5.48
C GLY A 293 -0.73 -2.28 6.89
N ALA A 294 0.16 -3.24 7.19
CA ALA A 294 0.28 -3.80 8.53
C ALA A 294 0.67 -2.73 9.58
N LEU A 295 1.62 -1.84 9.23
CA LEU A 295 2.05 -0.74 10.10
C LEU A 295 0.93 0.29 10.29
N LEU A 296 0.24 0.66 9.21
CA LEU A 296 -0.87 1.60 9.25
C LEU A 296 -2.06 1.08 10.09
N LEU A 297 -2.34 -0.23 10.07
CA LEU A 297 -3.33 -0.86 10.95
C LEU A 297 -2.95 -0.80 12.43
N GLU A 298 -1.67 -0.65 12.76
CA GLU A 298 -1.19 -0.40 14.12
C GLU A 298 -1.13 1.10 14.46
N GLY A 299 -1.57 1.97 13.54
CA GLY A 299 -1.51 3.42 13.71
C GLY A 299 -0.11 4.00 13.52
N LEU A 300 0.79 3.27 12.86
CA LEU A 300 2.17 3.66 12.59
C LEU A 300 2.30 4.18 11.15
N GLY A 301 2.74 5.42 11.00
CA GLY A 301 2.93 6.08 9.70
C GLY A 301 2.01 7.27 9.48
N ASP A 302 2.59 8.33 8.92
CA ASP A 302 1.98 9.61 8.55
C ASP A 302 2.07 9.88 7.05
N GLY A 303 2.60 8.92 6.28
CA GLY A 303 2.56 8.92 4.83
C GLY A 303 3.10 7.63 4.24
N ILE A 304 2.96 7.50 2.93
CA ILE A 304 3.34 6.31 2.17
C ILE A 304 4.00 6.72 0.85
N CYS A 305 5.10 6.06 0.51
CA CYS A 305 5.80 6.15 -0.76
C CYS A 305 6.05 4.73 -1.27
N LEU A 306 5.52 4.41 -2.45
CA LEU A 306 5.66 3.09 -3.06
C LEU A 306 6.49 3.20 -4.33
N GLY A 307 7.51 2.36 -4.42
CA GLY A 307 8.44 2.37 -5.54
C GLY A 307 8.85 0.98 -5.97
N TYR A 308 9.81 0.97 -6.90
CA TYR A 308 10.35 -0.23 -7.52
C TYR A 308 11.86 -0.19 -7.38
N THR A 309 12.45 -1.34 -7.11
CA THR A 309 13.91 -1.48 -7.22
C THR A 309 14.33 -1.39 -8.69
N ASN A 310 15.56 -0.93 -8.98
CA ASN A 310 16.04 -0.82 -10.37
C ASN A 310 16.05 -2.16 -11.15
N LYS A 311 15.97 -3.29 -10.44
CA LYS A 311 15.95 -4.64 -11.02
C LYS A 311 14.55 -5.10 -11.41
N SER A 312 13.49 -4.48 -10.89
CA SER A 312 12.12 -4.85 -11.24
C SER A 312 11.66 -4.12 -12.50
N LYS A 313 11.41 -4.89 -13.56
CA LYS A 313 10.58 -4.46 -14.68
C LYS A 313 9.26 -5.21 -14.57
N MET A 314 8.18 -4.45 -14.44
CA MET A 314 6.84 -5.01 -14.35
C MET A 314 6.51 -5.71 -15.68
N GLU A 315 6.40 -7.04 -15.64
CA GLU A 315 6.27 -7.87 -16.87
C GLU A 315 4.92 -7.66 -17.57
N THR A 316 3.90 -7.26 -16.81
CA THR A 316 2.55 -6.96 -17.29
C THR A 316 1.93 -5.85 -16.43
N MET A 317 1.14 -4.97 -17.03
CA MET A 317 0.37 -3.94 -16.30
C MET A 317 -1.00 -4.44 -15.82
N LYS A 318 -1.42 -5.66 -16.23
CA LYS A 318 -2.71 -6.23 -15.83
C LYS A 318 -2.54 -7.14 -14.63
N ALA A 319 -3.12 -6.74 -13.50
CA ALA A 319 -3.37 -7.61 -12.36
C ALA A 319 -4.28 -8.77 -12.77
N GLN A 320 -4.08 -9.96 -12.20
CA GLN A 320 -4.98 -11.08 -12.42
C GLN A 320 -6.31 -10.84 -11.69
N GLY A 321 -7.41 -11.26 -12.34
CA GLY A 321 -8.75 -11.04 -11.81
C GLY A 321 -9.34 -9.69 -12.21
N ARG A 322 -10.23 -9.16 -11.37
CA ARG A 322 -11.04 -7.98 -11.73
C ARG A 322 -10.37 -6.70 -11.30
N THR A 323 -9.93 -5.95 -12.29
CA THR A 323 -9.40 -4.61 -12.09
C THR A 323 -10.50 -3.60 -12.43
N TYR A 324 -10.88 -2.79 -11.44
CA TYR A 324 -11.90 -1.74 -11.60
C TYR A 324 -11.31 -0.35 -11.86
N LEU A 325 -9.99 -0.23 -11.80
CA LEU A 325 -9.24 0.96 -12.13
C LEU A 325 -8.28 0.60 -13.25
N GLU A 326 -8.47 1.18 -14.42
CA GLU A 326 -7.49 1.01 -15.49
C GLU A 326 -6.14 1.60 -15.04
N VAL A 327 -5.08 0.85 -15.30
CA VAL A 327 -3.70 1.21 -14.99
C VAL A 327 -2.98 1.40 -16.31
N LYS A 328 -2.65 2.64 -16.64
CA LYS A 328 -1.93 3.01 -17.86
C LYS A 328 -0.44 2.70 -17.76
N ASP A 329 0.15 2.92 -16.58
CA ASP A 329 1.57 2.76 -16.31
C ASP A 329 1.82 2.37 -14.83
N SER A 330 3.07 2.05 -14.52
CA SER A 330 3.51 1.63 -13.18
C SER A 330 3.36 2.72 -12.12
N PHE A 331 3.40 3.99 -12.50
CA PHE A 331 3.28 5.12 -11.57
C PHE A 331 1.83 5.33 -11.14
N GLN A 332 0.89 5.16 -12.08
CA GLN A 332 -0.52 5.11 -11.77
C GLN A 332 -0.85 3.88 -10.93
N PHE A 333 -0.19 2.75 -11.15
CA PHE A 333 -0.34 1.55 -10.32
C PHE A 333 0.06 1.82 -8.87
N THR A 334 1.27 2.35 -8.63
CA THR A 334 1.76 2.62 -7.26
C THR A 334 0.91 3.69 -6.57
N ASN A 335 0.55 4.77 -7.27
CA ASN A 335 -0.33 5.81 -6.71
C ASN A 335 -1.71 5.24 -6.33
N ASN A 336 -2.36 4.49 -7.22
CA ASN A 336 -3.65 3.84 -6.93
C ASN A 336 -3.54 2.84 -5.77
N THR A 337 -2.42 2.11 -5.69
CA THR A 337 -2.16 1.14 -4.64
C THR A 337 -1.98 1.84 -3.29
N ALA A 338 -1.21 2.92 -3.23
CA ALA A 338 -1.03 3.73 -2.03
C ALA A 338 -2.37 4.22 -1.46
N PHE A 339 -3.20 4.87 -2.30
CA PHE A 339 -4.53 5.30 -1.88
C PHE A 339 -5.46 4.14 -1.49
N SER A 340 -5.33 2.98 -2.13
CA SER A 340 -6.13 1.81 -1.79
C SER A 340 -5.72 1.18 -0.46
N ILE A 341 -4.43 1.18 -0.13
CA ILE A 341 -3.92 0.76 1.19
C ILE A 341 -4.40 1.73 2.27
N LEU A 342 -4.30 3.04 2.04
CA LEU A 342 -4.80 4.04 3.01
C LEU A 342 -6.31 3.93 3.23
N GLN A 343 -7.08 3.68 2.17
CA GLN A 343 -8.53 3.43 2.24
C GLN A 343 -8.83 2.14 3.02
N ALA A 344 -8.14 1.04 2.73
CA ALA A 344 -8.36 -0.26 3.36
C ALA A 344 -8.01 -0.25 4.85
N THR A 345 -6.98 0.53 5.24
CA THR A 345 -6.60 0.74 6.63
C THR A 345 -7.42 1.82 7.34
N ARG A 346 -8.36 2.47 6.62
CA ARG A 346 -9.21 3.57 7.10
C ARG A 346 -8.42 4.78 7.63
N THR A 347 -7.18 4.93 7.19
CA THR A 347 -6.29 6.04 7.59
C THR A 347 -6.48 7.29 6.73
N ARG A 348 -6.91 7.11 5.46
CA ARG A 348 -7.36 8.19 4.57
C ARG A 348 -8.45 7.68 3.64
N ILE A 349 -9.55 8.42 3.54
CA ILE A 349 -10.69 8.08 2.68
C ILE A 349 -10.67 8.95 1.42
N SER A 350 -10.51 8.31 0.26
CA SER A 350 -10.39 9.00 -1.04
C SER A 350 -11.56 8.72 -1.99
N LYS A 351 -12.34 7.65 -1.77
CA LYS A 351 -13.43 7.23 -2.64
C LYS A 351 -14.54 6.54 -1.87
N THR A 352 -15.65 6.24 -2.54
CA THR A 352 -16.70 5.37 -2.00
C THR A 352 -16.13 4.00 -1.66
N GLU A 353 -16.49 3.47 -0.50
CA GLU A 353 -16.13 2.11 -0.08
C GLU A 353 -17.26 1.14 -0.46
N TYR A 354 -16.91 0.05 -1.12
CA TYR A 354 -17.86 -0.99 -1.51
C TYR A 354 -17.53 -2.26 -0.75
N ILE A 355 -18.48 -2.74 0.05
CA ILE A 355 -18.34 -3.94 0.86
C ILE A 355 -19.22 -5.01 0.22
N SER A 356 -18.63 -6.08 -0.32
CA SER A 356 -19.40 -7.14 -0.98
C SER A 356 -19.02 -8.50 -0.44
N CYS A 357 -20.01 -9.39 -0.29
CA CYS A 357 -19.73 -10.78 0.02
C CYS A 357 -19.03 -11.47 -1.17
N PRO A 358 -18.25 -12.54 -0.96
CA PRO A 358 -17.54 -13.25 -2.03
C PRO A 358 -18.45 -14.00 -3.02
N SER A 359 -19.78 -13.85 -2.89
CA SER A 359 -20.85 -14.70 -3.45
C SER A 359 -20.87 -16.13 -2.87
N CYS A 360 -22.06 -16.74 -2.80
CA CYS A 360 -22.23 -18.13 -2.37
C CYS A 360 -23.50 -18.73 -2.99
N GLY A 361 -23.79 -20.01 -2.74
CA GLY A 361 -25.01 -20.68 -3.24
C GLY A 361 -26.33 -20.10 -2.74
N ARG A 362 -26.28 -19.14 -1.80
CA ARG A 362 -27.46 -18.39 -1.30
C ARG A 362 -27.67 -17.06 -2.02
N THR A 363 -26.75 -16.66 -2.90
CA THR A 363 -26.83 -15.40 -3.63
C THR A 363 -28.04 -15.43 -4.58
N LEU A 364 -28.93 -14.44 -4.47
CA LEU A 364 -30.23 -14.43 -5.16
C LEU A 364 -30.29 -13.54 -6.41
N PHE A 365 -29.17 -12.92 -6.78
CA PHE A 365 -29.02 -12.06 -7.96
C PHE A 365 -27.56 -12.07 -8.43
N ASP A 366 -27.29 -11.57 -9.63
CA ASP A 366 -25.90 -11.39 -10.06
C ASP A 366 -25.23 -10.27 -9.24
N LEU A 367 -24.53 -10.69 -8.18
CA LEU A 367 -23.86 -9.79 -7.25
C LEU A 367 -22.80 -8.95 -7.97
N GLN A 368 -22.17 -9.52 -8.98
CA GLN A 368 -21.02 -8.96 -9.66
C GLN A 368 -21.47 -7.84 -10.61
N GLU A 369 -22.47 -8.12 -11.44
CA GLU A 369 -23.09 -7.14 -12.34
C GLU A 369 -23.77 -6.02 -11.53
N THR A 370 -24.48 -6.38 -10.47
CA THR A 370 -25.14 -5.39 -9.61
C THR A 370 -24.14 -4.48 -8.91
N THR A 371 -23.02 -5.02 -8.44
CA THR A 371 -21.92 -4.22 -7.87
C THR A 371 -21.35 -3.25 -8.90
N ALA A 372 -21.15 -3.70 -10.14
CA ALA A 372 -20.68 -2.83 -11.22
C ALA A 372 -21.69 -1.70 -11.53
N ARG A 373 -22.99 -2.01 -11.60
CA ARG A 373 -24.07 -1.04 -11.81
C ARG A 373 -24.12 0.02 -10.71
N ILE A 374 -24.06 -0.40 -9.45
CA ILE A 374 -24.05 0.53 -8.30
C ILE A 374 -22.79 1.41 -8.37
N ARG A 375 -21.61 0.82 -8.57
CA ARG A 375 -20.34 1.58 -8.68
C ARG A 375 -20.38 2.62 -9.80
N ALA A 376 -20.95 2.31 -10.96
CA ALA A 376 -21.03 3.23 -12.09
C ALA A 376 -21.82 4.52 -11.76
N VAL A 377 -22.82 4.40 -10.88
CA VAL A 377 -23.64 5.54 -10.45
C VAL A 377 -23.13 6.19 -9.18
N THR A 378 -22.44 5.48 -8.26
CA THR A 378 -22.02 6.03 -6.96
C THR A 378 -20.52 6.32 -6.80
N ASN A 379 -19.64 5.99 -7.76
CA ASN A 379 -18.17 6.11 -7.59
C ASN A 379 -17.62 7.51 -7.27
N HIS A 380 -18.35 8.56 -7.64
CA HIS A 380 -18.04 9.96 -7.39
C HIS A 380 -18.32 10.40 -5.94
N LEU A 381 -19.00 9.58 -5.14
CA LEU A 381 -19.31 9.89 -3.75
C LEU A 381 -18.09 9.62 -2.86
N LYS A 382 -17.79 10.54 -1.95
CA LYS A 382 -16.66 10.41 -1.01
C LYS A 382 -17.17 10.16 0.40
N GLY A 383 -16.52 9.25 1.12
CA GLY A 383 -16.85 8.98 2.53
C GLY A 383 -18.10 8.14 2.77
N VAL A 384 -18.71 7.59 1.71
CA VAL A 384 -19.89 6.73 1.81
C VAL A 384 -19.48 5.26 1.70
N LYS A 385 -19.99 4.43 2.60
CA LYS A 385 -19.80 2.97 2.60
C LYS A 385 -21.08 2.27 2.18
N ILE A 386 -21.02 1.56 1.06
CA ILE A 386 -22.16 0.85 0.48
C ILE A 386 -21.88 -0.65 0.52
N ALA A 387 -22.68 -1.37 1.29
CA ALA A 387 -22.66 -2.82 1.34
C ALA A 387 -23.60 -3.42 0.29
N ILE A 388 -23.14 -4.46 -0.40
CA ILE A 388 -23.88 -5.16 -1.45
C ILE A 388 -23.81 -6.65 -1.14
N MET A 389 -24.92 -7.20 -0.66
CA MET A 389 -24.97 -8.53 -0.07
C MET A 389 -25.91 -9.44 -0.84
N GLY A 390 -25.41 -10.61 -1.23
CA GLY A 390 -26.15 -11.56 -2.06
C GLY A 390 -27.37 -12.21 -1.38
N CYS A 391 -27.41 -12.23 -0.05
CA CYS A 391 -28.48 -12.89 0.72
C CYS A 391 -28.77 -12.17 2.04
N ILE A 392 -30.01 -12.32 2.53
CA ILE A 392 -30.48 -11.76 3.80
C ILE A 392 -29.91 -12.42 5.04
N VAL A 393 -29.33 -13.62 4.91
CA VAL A 393 -28.92 -14.41 6.08
C VAL A 393 -27.67 -13.81 6.73
N ASN A 394 -26.56 -13.73 5.99
CA ASN A 394 -25.32 -13.15 6.51
C ASN A 394 -25.21 -11.65 6.18
N GLY A 395 -25.98 -11.16 5.20
CA GLY A 395 -25.88 -9.79 4.69
C GLY A 395 -25.94 -8.72 5.78
N PRO A 396 -26.94 -8.72 6.68
CA PRO A 396 -27.04 -7.73 7.76
C PRO A 396 -25.87 -7.74 8.74
N GLY A 397 -25.27 -8.91 8.99
CA GLY A 397 -24.09 -9.03 9.85
C GLY A 397 -22.81 -8.53 9.16
N GLU A 398 -22.58 -8.97 7.92
CA GLU A 398 -21.41 -8.60 7.11
C GLU A 398 -21.36 -7.09 6.78
N MET A 399 -22.50 -6.41 6.79
CA MET A 399 -22.61 -4.98 6.50
C MET A 399 -22.66 -4.07 7.75
N ALA A 400 -22.36 -4.59 8.95
CA ALA A 400 -22.54 -3.83 10.20
C ALA A 400 -21.83 -2.47 10.25
N ASP A 401 -20.73 -2.31 9.50
CA ASP A 401 -19.90 -1.11 9.39
C ASP A 401 -20.26 -0.20 8.20
N ALA A 402 -21.27 -0.57 7.40
CA ALA A 402 -21.68 0.18 6.21
C ALA A 402 -22.74 1.25 6.54
N ASP A 403 -22.72 2.35 5.78
CA ASP A 403 -23.72 3.42 5.92
C ASP A 403 -25.03 3.04 5.22
N PHE A 404 -24.93 2.33 4.09
CA PHE A 404 -26.06 1.88 3.30
C PHE A 404 -25.89 0.41 2.89
N GLY A 405 -27.00 -0.33 2.86
CA GLY A 405 -27.01 -1.74 2.48
C GLY A 405 -27.97 -2.03 1.33
N TYR A 406 -27.50 -2.81 0.36
CA TYR A 406 -28.26 -3.39 -0.74
C TYR A 406 -28.23 -4.92 -0.58
N VAL A 407 -29.32 -5.51 -0.08
CA VAL A 407 -29.33 -6.93 0.34
C VAL A 407 -30.40 -7.72 -0.40
N GLY A 408 -30.03 -8.86 -0.99
CA GLY A 408 -30.98 -9.78 -1.61
C GLY A 408 -31.89 -10.44 -0.57
N SER A 409 -33.19 -10.12 -0.59
CA SER A 409 -34.20 -10.71 0.31
C SER A 409 -35.00 -11.85 -0.33
N GLY A 410 -34.96 -11.96 -1.65
CA GLY A 410 -35.66 -13.00 -2.43
C GLY A 410 -35.22 -12.94 -3.91
N PRO A 411 -35.57 -13.94 -4.73
CA PRO A 411 -35.38 -13.85 -6.18
C PRO A 411 -36.06 -12.59 -6.74
N GLY A 412 -35.28 -11.73 -7.41
CA GLY A 412 -35.75 -10.45 -7.94
C GLY A 412 -36.14 -9.40 -6.89
N LYS A 413 -35.82 -9.63 -5.60
CA LYS A 413 -36.23 -8.77 -4.48
C LYS A 413 -35.05 -8.32 -3.63
N ILE A 414 -34.98 -7.03 -3.39
CA ILE A 414 -33.92 -6.34 -2.65
C ILE A 414 -34.53 -5.63 -1.44
N THR A 415 -33.79 -5.63 -0.35
CA THR A 415 -34.08 -4.81 0.83
C THR A 415 -32.95 -3.80 1.00
N LEU A 416 -33.33 -2.53 1.15
CA LEU A 416 -32.42 -1.41 1.34
C LEU A 416 -32.33 -1.02 2.81
N TYR A 417 -31.11 -0.72 3.26
CA TYR A 417 -30.78 -0.41 4.65
C TYR A 417 -30.05 0.92 4.78
N LYS A 418 -30.24 1.58 5.93
CA LYS A 418 -29.40 2.66 6.44
C LYS A 418 -28.76 2.18 7.75
N GLY A 419 -27.45 2.00 7.76
CA GLY A 419 -26.77 1.24 8.80
C GLY A 419 -27.39 -0.16 8.92
N LYS A 420 -27.95 -0.46 10.10
CA LYS A 420 -28.64 -1.73 10.38
C LYS A 420 -30.16 -1.65 10.23
N GLU A 421 -30.71 -0.46 9.97
CA GLU A 421 -32.15 -0.26 9.88
C GLU A 421 -32.67 -0.52 8.48
N VAL A 422 -33.76 -1.30 8.39
CA VAL A 422 -34.43 -1.56 7.13
C VAL A 422 -35.27 -0.34 6.73
N VAL A 423 -34.98 0.25 5.57
CA VAL A 423 -35.69 1.43 5.07
C VAL A 423 -36.73 1.05 4.01
N LYS A 424 -36.37 0.18 3.07
CA LYS A 424 -37.28 -0.31 2.01
C LYS A 424 -37.18 -1.82 1.90
N ARG A 425 -38.32 -2.53 1.93
CA ARG A 425 -38.39 -4.01 1.86
C ARG A 425 -38.90 -4.47 0.50
N ASN A 426 -38.35 -5.57 0.01
CA ASN A 426 -38.83 -6.27 -1.18
C ASN A 426 -38.99 -5.38 -2.42
N VAL A 427 -38.08 -4.42 -2.58
CA VAL A 427 -37.94 -3.59 -3.77
C VAL A 427 -37.61 -4.49 -4.95
N ASP A 428 -38.22 -4.21 -6.10
CA ASP A 428 -37.89 -4.96 -7.31
C ASP A 428 -36.45 -4.68 -7.75
N SER A 429 -35.68 -5.73 -8.01
CA SER A 429 -34.27 -5.62 -8.43
C SER A 429 -34.06 -4.77 -9.70
N ALA A 430 -35.08 -4.62 -10.55
CA ALA A 430 -35.00 -3.78 -11.74
C ALA A 430 -34.79 -2.30 -11.38
N ILE A 431 -35.50 -1.80 -10.35
CA ILE A 431 -35.50 -0.38 -9.92
C ILE A 431 -34.68 -0.15 -8.64
N ALA A 432 -34.20 -1.20 -7.99
CA ALA A 432 -33.55 -1.10 -6.68
C ALA A 432 -32.31 -0.20 -6.66
N VAL A 433 -31.61 -0.04 -7.78
CA VAL A 433 -30.47 0.90 -7.90
C VAL A 433 -30.94 2.36 -7.86
N GLU A 434 -32.05 2.68 -8.51
CA GLU A 434 -32.64 4.03 -8.46
C GLU A 434 -33.17 4.35 -7.07
N GLU A 435 -33.81 3.35 -6.42
CA GLU A 435 -34.27 3.47 -5.04
C GLU A 435 -33.12 3.66 -4.05
N LEU A 436 -31.96 3.04 -4.28
CA LEU A 436 -30.74 3.28 -3.52
C LEU A 436 -30.24 4.73 -3.70
N ILE A 437 -30.26 5.27 -4.93
CA ILE A 437 -29.91 6.67 -5.18
C ILE A 437 -30.88 7.61 -4.44
N GLY A 438 -32.18 7.32 -4.48
CA GLY A 438 -33.18 8.06 -3.73
C GLY A 438 -32.88 8.07 -2.23
N LEU A 439 -32.53 6.89 -1.68
CA LEU A 439 -32.13 6.76 -0.28
C LEU A 439 -30.88 7.57 0.07
N LEU A 440 -29.86 7.57 -0.81
CA LEU A 440 -28.64 8.38 -0.63
C LEU A 440 -28.99 9.88 -0.61
N LYS A 441 -29.88 10.34 -1.51
CA LYS A 441 -30.34 11.73 -1.59
C LYS A 441 -31.13 12.15 -0.34
N GLU A 442 -32.07 11.33 0.11
CA GLU A 442 -32.87 11.57 1.32
C GLU A 442 -32.02 11.70 2.58
N ASN A 443 -30.84 11.08 2.60
CA ASN A 443 -29.92 11.07 3.75
C ASN A 443 -28.71 12.00 3.57
N SER A 444 -28.76 12.94 2.63
CA SER A 444 -27.69 13.92 2.37
C SER A 444 -26.32 13.28 2.09
N ALA A 445 -26.31 12.05 1.58
CA ALA A 445 -25.10 11.31 1.19
C ALA A 445 -24.82 11.38 -0.32
N TRP A 446 -25.65 12.09 -1.08
CA TRP A 446 -25.51 12.29 -2.52
C TRP A 446 -24.95 13.66 -2.85
N VAL A 447 -23.99 13.69 -3.78
CA VAL A 447 -23.45 14.91 -4.41
C VAL A 447 -23.55 14.70 -5.91
N GLU A 448 -23.93 15.71 -6.68
CA GLU A 448 -24.01 15.55 -8.15
C GLU A 448 -22.61 15.43 -8.77
N LYS A 449 -22.50 14.71 -9.89
CA LYS A 449 -21.22 14.55 -10.62
C LYS A 449 -20.75 15.92 -11.14
N SER A 450 -19.52 16.29 -10.77
CA SER A 450 -18.83 17.50 -11.22
C SER A 450 -18.37 17.43 -12.66
#